data_AF-A0A3N5PAE7-F1
#
_entry.id   AF-A0A3N5PAE7-F1
#
_cell.length_a   1.000
_cell.length_b   1.000
_cell.length_c   1.000
_cell.angle_alpha   90.00
_cell.angle_beta   90.00
_cell.angle_gamma   90.00
#
_symmetry.space_group_name_H-M   'P 1'
#
loop_
_entity.id
_entity.type
_entity.pdbx_description
1 polymer ?
#
loop_
_entity_poly.entity_id
_entity_poly.type
_entity_poly.pdbx_seq_one_letter_code
_entity_poly.pdbx_strand_id
1 'polypeptide(L)'
;EGEYELLITPQLILQPQVELNWFGQSDSSRGIGRGFSTAEAALRLRYEFRREIAPYVGLVRERKFGATADRARAAGEDADDTRLVAGVRLRF
;
A
#
# COMPACT_ATOMS: atom_id res chain seq x y z
N GLU A 1 3.14 8.39 -8.85
CA GLU A 1 1.99 7.85 -8.09
C GLU A 1 0.75 7.91 -8.98
N GLY A 2 -0.01 6.81 -9.04
CA GLY A 2 -1.29 6.79 -9.74
C GLY A 2 -2.34 6.31 -8.75
N GLU A 3 -3.24 7.20 -8.34
CA GLU A 3 -4.44 6.86 -7.58
C GLU A 3 -5.66 7.13 -8.46
N TYR A 4 -6.64 6.24 -8.39
CA TYR A 4 -7.90 6.42 -9.11
C TYR A 4 -9.07 6.06 -8.20
N GLU A 5 -10.10 6.89 -8.20
CA GLU A 5 -11.31 6.63 -7.42
C GLU A 5 -12.42 6.11 -8.33
N LEU A 6 -12.80 4.85 -8.12
CA LEU A 6 -13.90 4.18 -8.80
C LEU A 6 -15.13 4.17 -7.90
N LEU A 7 -16.18 4.87 -8.33
CA LEU A 7 -17.50 4.78 -7.73
C LEU A 7 -18.18 3.51 -8.23
N ILE A 8 -18.15 2.44 -7.42
CA ILE A 8 -18.86 1.19 -7.74
C ILE A 8 -20.36 1.38 -7.49
N THR A 9 -20.70 2.02 -6.38
CA THR A 9 -22.04 2.51 -6.05
C THR A 9 -21.92 3.86 -5.33
N PRO A 10 -23.02 4.62 -5.13
CA PRO A 10 -22.96 5.89 -4.39
C PRO A 10 -22.39 5.78 -2.96
N GLN A 11 -22.33 4.57 -2.40
CA GLN A 11 -21.81 4.29 -1.06
C GLN A 11 -20.54 3.44 -1.09
N LEU A 12 -20.14 2.88 -2.23
CA LEU A 12 -19.01 1.96 -2.34
C LEU A 12 -17.96 2.53 -3.29
N ILE A 13 -16.81 2.89 -2.73
CA ILE A 13 -15.72 3.57 -3.42
C ILE A 13 -14.50 2.65 -3.40
N LEU A 14 -14.02 2.26 -4.58
CA LEU A 14 -12.80 1.48 -4.76
C LEU A 14 -11.67 2.41 -5.20
N GLN A 15 -10.55 2.35 -4.51
CA GLN A 15 -9.39 3.18 -4.72
C GLN A 15 -8.17 2.30 -5.00
N PRO A 16 -7.93 1.92 -6.28
CA PRO A 16 -6.64 1.41 -6.70
C PRO A 16 -5.57 2.52 -6.64
N GLN A 17 -4.42 2.18 -6.08
CA GLN A 17 -3.25 3.04 -6.00
C GLN A 17 -2.01 2.22 -6.39
N VAL A 18 -1.16 2.78 -7.23
CA VAL A 18 0.14 2.21 -7.59
C VAL A 18 1.21 3.26 -7.40
N GLU A 19 2.25 2.90 -6.65
CA GLU A 19 3.37 3.76 -6.34
C GLU A 19 4.67 3.08 -6.70
N LEU A 20 5.48 3.77 -7.49
CA LEU A 20 6.83 3.33 -7.84
C LEU A 20 7.80 4.23 -7.10
N ASN A 21 8.60 3.62 -6.25
CA ASN A 21 9.49 4.33 -5.35
C ASN A 21 10.93 4.17 -5.83
N TRP A 22 11.59 5.31 -6.07
CA TRP A 22 13.02 5.38 -6.41
C TRP A 22 13.76 6.09 -5.29
N PHE A 23 14.58 5.34 -4.55
CA PHE A 23 15.37 5.87 -3.45
C PHE A 23 16.82 6.11 -3.87
N GLY A 24 17.28 7.37 -3.84
CA GLY A 24 18.69 7.72 -4.02
C GLY A 24 19.58 7.41 -2.81
N GLN A 25 18.97 7.27 -1.62
CA GLN A 25 19.64 7.02 -0.34
C GLN A 25 18.89 5.93 0.43
N SER A 26 19.62 5.01 1.07
CA SER A 26 19.03 3.88 1.79
C SER A 26 18.39 4.34 3.10
N ASP A 27 17.14 3.97 3.34
CA ASP A 27 16.45 4.18 4.61
C ASP A 27 16.30 2.84 5.35
N SER A 28 17.17 2.62 6.33
CA SER A 28 17.22 1.40 7.14
C SER A 28 16.02 1.24 8.05
N SER A 29 15.29 2.31 8.39
CA SER A 29 14.13 2.28 9.28
C SER A 29 12.93 1.60 8.62
N ARG A 30 12.90 1.56 7.29
CA ARG A 30 11.87 0.93 6.46
C ARG A 30 12.41 -0.25 5.63
N GLY A 31 13.69 -0.63 5.81
CA GLY A 31 14.32 -1.71 5.06
C GLY A 31 14.56 -1.43 3.57
N ILE A 32 14.66 -0.16 3.15
CA ILE A 32 14.72 0.25 1.74
C ILE A 32 16.17 0.49 1.28
N GLY A 33 16.61 -0.17 0.21
CA GLY A 33 17.92 0.00 -0.43
C GLY A 33 17.96 1.12 -1.47
N ARG A 34 19.16 1.45 -2.00
CA ARG A 34 19.33 2.47 -3.06
C ARG A 34 18.93 1.92 -4.44
N GLY A 35 18.28 2.74 -5.27
CA GLY A 35 17.88 2.44 -6.66
C GLY A 35 16.35 2.43 -6.87
N PHE A 36 15.88 1.81 -7.97
CA PHE A 36 14.49 1.34 -8.09
C PHE A 36 14.27 0.27 -7.02
N SER A 37 13.85 0.71 -5.85
CA SER A 37 13.98 -0.08 -4.63
C SER A 37 12.72 -0.88 -4.35
N THR A 38 11.54 -0.30 -4.65
CA THR A 38 10.24 -0.90 -4.34
C THR A 38 9.17 -0.47 -5.33
N ALA A 39 8.26 -1.40 -5.65
CA ALA A 39 6.95 -1.09 -6.21
C ALA A 39 5.89 -1.44 -5.17
N GLU A 40 4.95 -0.53 -4.94
CA GLU A 40 3.81 -0.74 -4.08
C GLU A 40 2.53 -0.66 -4.91
N ALA A 41 1.65 -1.62 -4.70
CA ALA A 41 0.29 -1.62 -5.22
C ALA A 41 -0.67 -1.73 -4.03
N ALA A 42 -1.54 -0.73 -3.87
CA ALA A 42 -2.57 -0.71 -2.86
C ALA A 42 -3.95 -0.73 -3.52
N LEU A 43 -4.89 -1.42 -2.89
CA LEU A 43 -6.28 -1.46 -3.29
C LEU A 43 -7.12 -1.25 -2.05
N ARG A 44 -7.85 -0.13 -1.98
CA ARG A 44 -8.70 0.20 -0.83
C ARG A 44 -10.16 0.22 -1.25
N LEU A 45 -11.01 -0.38 -0.45
CA LEU A 45 -12.46 -0.37 -0.59
C LEU A 45 -13.05 0.35 0.62
N ARG A 46 -13.74 1.45 0.36
CA ARG A 46 -14.45 2.25 1.35
C ARG A 46 -15.94 2.06 1.16
N TYR A 47 -16.64 1.73 2.24
CA TYR A 47 -18.09 1.61 2.24
C TYR A 47 -18.71 2.64 3.19
N GLU A 48 -19.62 3.45 2.68
CA GLU A 48 -20.37 4.46 3.42
C GLU A 48 -21.72 3.88 3.87
N PHE A 49 -21.69 3.08 4.94
CA PHE A 49 -22.88 2.45 5.50
C PHE A 49 -23.90 3.51 5.96
N ARG A 50 -23.40 4.54 6.66
CA ARG A 50 -24.12 5.76 7.06
C ARG A 50 -23.12 6.91 7.04
N ARG A 51 -23.57 8.18 7.03
CA ARG A 51 -22.64 9.35 6.99
C ARG A 51 -21.74 9.41 8.24
N GLU A 52 -22.16 8.75 9.32
CA GLU A 52 -21.49 8.63 10.60
C GLU A 52 -20.46 7.50 10.64
N ILE A 53 -20.60 6.45 9.81
CA ILE A 53 -19.79 5.22 9.87
C ILE A 53 -19.33 4.83 8.46
N ALA A 54 -18.04 5.03 8.21
CA ALA A 54 -17.38 4.66 6.97
C ALA A 54 -16.29 3.59 7.23
N PRO A 55 -16.64 2.30 7.26
CA PRO A 55 -15.66 1.22 7.24
C PRO A 55 -14.86 1.25 5.94
N TYR A 56 -13.57 0.94 6.06
CA TYR A 56 -12.70 0.74 4.93
C TYR A 56 -11.83 -0.50 5.15
N VAL A 57 -11.58 -1.22 4.07
CA VAL A 57 -10.66 -2.35 4.01
C VAL A 57 -9.70 -2.10 2.86
N GLY A 58 -8.45 -2.54 2.99
CA GLY A 58 -7.45 -2.38 1.97
C GLY A 58 -6.48 -3.55 1.94
N LEU A 59 -5.93 -3.79 0.77
CA LEU A 59 -4.84 -4.70 0.52
C LEU A 59 -3.67 -3.88 -0.02
N VAL A 60 -2.50 -4.01 0.59
CA VAL A 60 -1.27 -3.39 0.12
C VAL A 60 -0.29 -4.50 -0.18
N ARG A 61 0.29 -4.47 -1.37
CA ARG A 61 1.34 -5.39 -1.78
C ARG A 61 2.56 -4.60 -2.20
N GLU A 62 3.66 -4.90 -1.54
CA GLU A 62 4.96 -4.27 -1.77
C GLU A 62 5.91 -5.31 -2.33
N ARG A 63 6.64 -4.95 -3.37
CA ARG A 63 7.67 -5.79 -3.95
C ARG A 63 8.98 -5.03 -4.02
N LYS A 64 10.01 -5.58 -3.39
CA LYS A 64 11.38 -5.06 -3.38
C LYS A 64 12.11 -5.54 -4.64
N PHE A 65 12.92 -4.66 -5.23
CA PHE A 65 13.72 -4.96 -6.43
C PHE A 65 15.20 -4.60 -6.23
N GLY A 66 16.06 -5.20 -7.07
CA GLY A 66 17.51 -4.96 -7.07
C GLY A 66 18.17 -5.20 -5.71
N ALA A 67 19.09 -4.30 -5.34
CA ALA A 67 19.85 -4.38 -4.09
C ALA A 67 18.97 -4.37 -2.82
N THR A 68 17.75 -3.83 -2.89
CA THR A 68 16.78 -3.87 -1.78
C THR A 68 16.25 -5.29 -1.57
N ALA A 69 15.96 -6.02 -2.65
CA ALA A 69 15.55 -7.41 -2.59
C ALA A 69 16.68 -8.30 -2.07
N ASP A 70 17.92 -8.05 -2.50
CA ASP A 70 19.09 -8.82 -2.06
C ASP A 70 19.38 -8.58 -0.57
N ARG A 71 19.22 -7.34 -0.09
CA ARG A 71 19.29 -7.04 1.35
C ARG A 71 18.20 -7.72 2.15
N ALA A 72 16.94 -7.67 1.68
CA ALA A 72 15.84 -8.34 2.36
C ALA A 72 16.12 -9.84 2.51
N ARG A 73 16.53 -10.51 1.42
CA ARG A 73 16.91 -11.93 1.46
C ARG A 73 18.10 -12.21 2.37
N ALA A 74 19.13 -11.35 2.36
CA ALA A 74 20.28 -11.49 3.25
C ALA A 74 19.92 -11.31 4.73
N ALA A 75 18.87 -10.54 5.04
CA ALA A 75 18.30 -10.41 6.37
C ALA A 75 17.32 -11.55 6.73
N GLY A 76 17.07 -12.49 5.82
CA GLY A 76 16.07 -13.55 5.99
C GLY A 76 14.63 -13.07 5.81
N GLU A 77 14.42 -11.87 5.27
CA GLU A 77 13.10 -11.33 4.94
C GLU A 77 12.69 -11.66 3.51
N ASP A 78 11.39 -11.76 3.29
CA ASP A 78 10.84 -11.88 1.95
C ASP A 78 10.95 -10.56 1.17
N ALA A 79 11.20 -10.69 -0.13
CA ALA A 79 11.23 -9.55 -1.06
C ALA A 79 9.83 -9.12 -1.52
N ASP A 80 8.78 -9.82 -1.10
CA ASP A 80 7.37 -9.54 -1.35
C ASP A 80 6.67 -9.46 0.01
N ASP A 81 5.91 -8.41 0.24
CA ASP A 81 5.13 -8.22 1.46
C ASP A 81 3.68 -7.88 1.10
N THR A 82 2.74 -8.59 1.73
CA THR A 82 1.30 -8.40 1.50
C THR A 82 0.63 -8.09 2.82
N ARG A 83 0.07 -6.89 2.94
CA ARG A 83 -0.56 -6.37 4.15
C ARG A 83 -2.05 -6.17 3.92
N LEU A 84 -2.87 -6.72 4.81
CA LEU A 84 -4.29 -6.41 4.89
C LEU A 84 -4.51 -5.32 5.94
N VAL A 85 -5.24 -4.28 5.58
CA VAL A 85 -5.56 -3.15 6.45
C VAL A 85 -7.08 -3.06 6.56
N ALA A 86 -7.60 -2.93 7.76
CA ALA A 86 -9.02 -2.66 7.98
C ALA A 86 -9.16 -1.56 9.04
N GLY A 87 -10.11 -0.66 8.84
CA GLY A 87 -10.39 0.42 9.79
C GLY A 87 -11.82 0.92 9.64
N VAL A 88 -12.28 1.66 10.65
CA VAL A 88 -13.61 2.28 10.64
C VAL A 88 -13.44 3.74 10.97
N ARG A 89 -13.91 4.61 10.07
CA ARG A 89 -14.00 6.04 10.35
C ARG A 89 -15.36 6.35 10.94
N LEU A 90 -15.37 6.83 12.18
CA LEU A 90 -16.55 7.33 12.87
C LEU A 90 -16.57 8.86 12.79
N ARG A 91 -17.73 9.43 12.51
CA ARG A 91 -18.01 10.88 12.55
C ARG A 91 -19.22 11.08 13.46
N PHE A 92 -19.10 12.03 14.39
CA PHE A 92 -20.10 12.39 15.40
C PHE A 92 -20.50 13.85 15.23
#